data_AF-A0A929EC59-F1
#
_entry.id   AF-A0A929EC59-F1
#
_cell.length_a   1.000
_cell.length_b   1.000
_cell.length_c   1.000
_cell.angle_alpha   90.00
_cell.angle_beta   90.00
_cell.angle_gamma   90.00
#
_symmetry.space_group_name_H-M   'P 1'
#
loop_
_entity.id
_entity.type
_entity.pdbx_description
1 polymer ?
#
loop_
_entity_poly.entity_id
_entity_poly.type
_entity_poly.pdbx_seq_one_letter_code
_entity_poly.pdbx_strand_id
1 'polypeptide(L)'
;MDEKQKKELFDRVKEQEKTAHIHVPQQEATGNLPDFEVSYELDPDPELEEVIPCQGMRTDFLYDGDDPKVDGIHMIWPEFLDSDGDVITNKNEEISKKGKALMWILIPESRDKVHRHRIKEGEKGYWVFGSKKLARVTVTKILGLYKNK
;
A
#
# COMPACT_ATOMS: atom_id res chain seq x y z
N MET A 1 -17.65 -15.66 -29.43
CA MET A 1 -18.42 -14.81 -28.52
C MET A 1 -19.54 -14.17 -29.31
N ASP A 2 -20.79 -14.46 -28.96
CA ASP A 2 -21.97 -13.96 -29.69
C ASP A 2 -22.33 -12.50 -29.31
N GLU A 3 -23.27 -11.89 -30.04
CA GLU A 3 -23.68 -10.49 -29.83
C GLU A 3 -24.31 -10.24 -28.45
N LYS A 4 -24.97 -11.24 -27.87
CA LYS A 4 -25.53 -11.14 -26.52
C LYS A 4 -24.40 -11.13 -25.48
N GLN A 5 -23.42 -12.03 -25.63
CA GLN A 5 -22.23 -12.10 -24.79
C GLN A 5 -21.39 -10.82 -24.88
N LYS A 6 -21.24 -10.22 -26.07
CA LYS A 6 -20.57 -8.92 -26.23
C LYS A 6 -21.32 -7.82 -25.49
N LYS A 7 -22.64 -7.73 -25.64
CA LYS A 7 -23.46 -6.71 -24.97
C LYS A 7 -23.37 -6.84 -23.45
N GLU A 8 -23.51 -8.06 -22.91
CA GLU A 8 -23.37 -8.33 -21.48
C GLU A 8 -21.98 -7.95 -20.97
N LEU A 9 -20.92 -8.23 -21.73
CA LEU A 9 -19.56 -7.80 -21.39
C LEU A 9 -19.43 -6.27 -21.37
N PHE A 10 -19.96 -5.57 -22.39
CA PHE A 10 -19.91 -4.11 -22.45
C PHE A 10 -20.70 -3.44 -21.32
N ASP A 11 -21.86 -3.99 -20.95
CA ASP A 11 -22.66 -3.46 -19.85
C ASP A 11 -21.92 -3.63 -18.51
N ARG A 12 -21.27 -4.79 -18.30
CA ARG A 12 -20.41 -5.04 -17.12
C ARG A 12 -19.20 -4.11 -17.07
N VAL A 13 -18.54 -3.85 -18.19
CA VAL A 13 -17.40 -2.92 -18.26
C VAL A 13 -17.85 -1.51 -17.90
N LYS A 14 -18.96 -1.02 -18.46
CA LYS A 14 -19.51 0.31 -18.13
C LYS A 14 -19.91 0.44 -16.66
N GLU A 15 -20.43 -0.63 -16.07
CA GLU A 15 -20.76 -0.66 -14.65
C GLU A 15 -19.49 -0.63 -13.79
N GLN A 16 -18.45 -1.40 -14.15
CA GLN A 16 -17.15 -1.36 -13.49
C GLN A 16 -16.45 0.00 -13.62
N GLU A 17 -16.54 0.67 -14.76
CA GLU A 17 -15.98 2.01 -14.97
C GLU A 17 -16.59 3.03 -13.98
N LYS A 18 -17.89 2.93 -13.69
CA LYS A 18 -18.56 3.81 -12.73
C LYS A 18 -18.00 3.68 -11.32
N THR A 19 -17.54 2.50 -10.93
CA THR A 19 -17.02 2.23 -9.58
C THR A 19 -15.51 2.06 -9.53
N ALA A 20 -14.79 2.22 -10.63
CA ALA A 20 -13.34 1.98 -10.71
C ALA A 20 -12.54 2.89 -9.75
N HIS A 21 -13.05 4.09 -9.50
CA HIS A 21 -12.52 5.07 -8.56
C HIS A 21 -12.73 4.67 -7.10
N ILE A 22 -13.57 3.67 -6.80
CA ILE A 22 -13.84 3.22 -5.44
C ILE A 22 -12.81 2.15 -5.08
N HIS A 23 -12.13 2.38 -3.96
CA HIS A 23 -11.25 1.45 -3.31
C HIS A 23 -12.06 0.64 -2.30
N VAL A 24 -11.92 -0.69 -2.38
CA VAL A 24 -12.48 -1.60 -1.38
C VAL A 24 -11.36 -1.86 -0.36
N PRO A 25 -11.57 -1.53 0.93
CA PRO A 25 -10.58 -1.79 1.95
C PRO A 25 -10.12 -3.26 1.95
N GLN A 26 -8.82 -3.49 2.05
CA GLN A 26 -8.23 -4.83 1.99
C GLN A 26 -8.73 -5.73 3.11
N GLN A 27 -9.05 -5.16 4.26
CA GLN A 27 -9.67 -5.88 5.37
C GLN A 27 -11.04 -6.45 4.98
N GLU A 28 -11.86 -5.69 4.25
CA GLU A 28 -13.16 -6.16 3.76
C GLU A 28 -12.99 -7.24 2.68
N ALA A 29 -12.00 -7.08 1.80
CA ALA A 29 -11.75 -8.01 0.71
C ALA A 29 -11.18 -9.36 1.19
N THR A 30 -10.35 -9.36 2.23
CA THR A 30 -9.58 -10.54 2.66
C THR A 30 -10.03 -11.13 4.01
N GLY A 31 -10.70 -10.34 4.85
CA GLY A 31 -11.02 -10.69 6.24
C GLY A 31 -9.81 -10.68 7.18
N ASN A 32 -8.61 -10.35 6.70
CA ASN A 32 -7.40 -10.25 7.51
C ASN A 32 -7.27 -8.86 8.13
N LEU A 33 -6.50 -8.76 9.22
CA LEU A 33 -6.10 -7.46 9.76
C LEU A 33 -4.96 -6.89 8.90
N PRO A 34 -4.81 -5.56 8.81
CA PRO A 34 -3.58 -4.97 8.28
C PRO A 34 -2.37 -5.50 9.06
N ASP A 35 -1.20 -5.64 8.44
CA ASP A 35 -0.05 -6.20 9.16
C ASP A 35 0.48 -5.21 10.22
N PHE A 36 0.58 -3.92 9.87
CA PHE A 36 1.03 -2.84 10.75
C PHE A 36 0.52 -1.46 10.29
N GLU A 37 0.62 -0.45 11.15
CA GLU A 37 0.34 0.97 10.85
C GLU A 37 1.67 1.74 10.75
N VAL A 38 1.74 2.72 9.85
CA VAL A 38 2.86 3.68 9.78
C VAL A 38 2.36 5.12 9.82
N SER A 39 3.20 6.03 10.31
CA SER A 39 3.16 7.44 9.91
C SER A 39 4.11 7.64 8.73
N TYR A 40 3.70 8.44 7.74
CA TYR A 40 4.51 8.72 6.56
C TYR A 40 4.69 10.23 6.33
N GLU A 41 5.76 10.57 5.63
CA GLU A 41 6.04 11.89 5.06
C GLU A 41 6.58 11.71 3.63
N LEU A 42 5.86 12.25 2.64
CA LEU A 42 6.28 12.26 1.24
C LEU A 42 7.49 13.18 1.09
N ASP A 43 8.53 12.63 0.49
CA ASP A 43 9.81 13.29 0.26
C ASP A 43 10.44 12.63 -0.98
N PRO A 44 9.83 12.84 -2.16
CA PRO A 44 10.23 12.15 -3.37
C PRO A 44 11.63 12.59 -3.81
N ASP A 45 12.44 11.62 -4.23
CA ASP A 45 13.61 11.85 -5.05
C ASP A 45 13.21 12.72 -6.27
N PRO A 46 14.06 13.65 -6.75
CA PRO A 46 13.72 14.51 -7.88
C PRO A 46 13.25 13.74 -9.13
N GLU A 47 13.73 12.51 -9.33
CA GLU A 47 13.30 11.65 -10.43
C GLU A 47 11.88 11.07 -10.27
N LEU A 48 11.27 11.24 -9.10
CA LEU A 48 9.91 10.81 -8.75
C LEU A 48 8.97 11.98 -8.48
N GLU A 49 9.34 13.22 -8.82
CA GLU A 49 8.52 14.41 -8.53
C GLU A 49 7.10 14.32 -9.12
N GLU A 50 6.95 13.66 -10.27
CA GLU A 50 5.66 13.45 -10.95
C GLU A 50 4.89 12.22 -10.43
N VAL A 51 5.50 11.41 -9.55
CA VAL A 51 4.86 10.22 -8.98
C VAL A 51 3.97 10.63 -7.81
N ILE A 52 2.67 10.70 -8.06
CA ILE A 52 1.67 11.03 -7.05
C ILE A 52 1.14 9.73 -6.42
N PRO A 53 1.36 9.49 -5.12
CA PRO A 53 0.76 8.35 -4.42
C PRO A 53 -0.76 8.42 -4.47
N CYS A 54 -1.39 7.28 -4.69
CA CYS A 54 -2.85 7.15 -4.73
C CYS A 54 -3.31 5.89 -4.01
N GLN A 55 -4.58 5.88 -3.58
CA GLN A 55 -5.14 4.74 -2.88
C GLN A 55 -5.13 3.47 -3.75
N GLY A 56 -4.73 2.35 -3.14
CA GLY A 56 -4.62 1.06 -3.82
C GLY A 56 -3.31 0.87 -4.59
N MET A 57 -2.35 1.79 -4.47
CA MET A 57 -1.02 1.61 -5.04
C MET A 57 -0.27 0.44 -4.40
N ARG A 58 0.58 -0.21 -5.19
CA ARG A 58 1.66 -1.06 -4.70
C ARG A 58 2.93 -0.22 -4.59
N THR A 59 3.69 -0.40 -3.54
CA THR A 59 5.05 0.15 -3.41
C THR A 59 6.02 -0.92 -2.93
N ASP A 60 7.30 -0.59 -2.90
CA ASP A 60 8.31 -1.40 -2.24
C ASP A 60 8.76 -0.69 -0.96
N PHE A 61 9.09 -1.47 0.06
CA PHE A 61 9.57 -1.02 1.37
C PHE A 61 11.06 -1.32 1.49
N LEU A 62 11.85 -0.30 1.80
CA LEU A 62 13.26 -0.40 2.13
C LEU A 62 13.45 -0.04 3.61
N TYR A 63 14.08 -0.91 4.39
CA TYR A 63 14.36 -0.60 5.79
C TYR A 63 15.44 0.47 5.93
N ASP A 64 15.38 1.25 7.00
CA ASP A 64 16.41 2.27 7.25
C ASP A 64 17.78 1.61 7.48
N GLY A 65 18.80 2.10 6.78
CA GLY A 65 20.16 1.54 6.79
C GLY A 65 20.45 0.45 5.75
N ASP A 66 19.44 -0.06 5.04
CA ASP A 66 19.63 -1.08 4.01
C ASP A 66 20.13 -0.50 2.67
N ASP A 67 20.89 -1.30 1.92
CA ASP A 67 21.18 -1.05 0.51
C ASP A 67 20.17 -1.82 -0.37
N PRO A 68 19.40 -1.14 -1.24
CA PRO A 68 18.37 -1.78 -2.07
C PRO A 68 18.93 -2.83 -3.04
N LYS A 69 20.24 -2.84 -3.34
CA LYS A 69 20.88 -3.85 -4.20
C LYS A 69 21.41 -5.07 -3.44
N VAL A 70 21.67 -4.92 -2.13
CA VAL A 70 22.27 -5.97 -1.30
C VAL A 70 21.21 -6.62 -0.41
N ASP A 71 20.48 -5.80 0.33
CA ASP A 71 19.45 -6.24 1.28
C ASP A 71 18.08 -6.40 0.61
N GLY A 72 17.89 -5.69 -0.50
CA GLY A 72 16.69 -5.76 -1.33
C GLY A 72 15.61 -4.76 -0.94
N ILE A 73 14.50 -4.82 -1.67
CA ILE A 73 13.29 -4.03 -1.43
C ILE A 73 12.10 -4.99 -1.33
N HIS A 74 11.12 -4.65 -0.48
CA HIS A 74 10.07 -5.59 -0.11
C HIS A 74 8.68 -5.08 -0.48
N MET A 75 8.00 -5.83 -1.34
CA MET A 75 6.71 -5.46 -1.87
C MET A 75 5.65 -5.29 -0.76
N ILE A 76 4.95 -4.15 -0.78
CA ILE A 76 3.92 -3.83 0.21
C ILE A 76 2.79 -3.00 -0.39
N TRP A 77 1.61 -3.07 0.21
CA TRP A 77 0.43 -2.32 -0.19
C TRP A 77 -0.01 -1.38 0.94
N PRO A 78 0.24 -0.07 0.82
CA PRO A 78 -0.33 0.91 1.74
C PRO A 78 -1.81 1.17 1.43
N GLU A 79 -2.60 1.36 2.49
CA GLU A 79 -3.91 1.99 2.45
C GLU A 79 -3.86 3.26 3.28
N PHE A 80 -4.06 4.41 2.64
CA PHE A 80 -3.99 5.71 3.29
C PHE A 80 -5.22 5.96 4.16
N LEU A 81 -4.97 6.61 5.28
CA LEU A 81 -6.01 6.99 6.24
C LEU A 81 -6.32 8.48 6.13
N ASP A 82 -7.58 8.84 6.29
CA ASP A 82 -8.02 10.23 6.44
C ASP A 82 -7.72 10.78 7.85
N SER A 83 -8.22 11.99 8.13
CA SER A 83 -8.03 12.65 9.43
C SER A 83 -8.76 11.96 10.59
N ASP A 84 -9.83 11.22 10.31
CA ASP A 84 -10.61 10.49 11.30
C ASP A 84 -10.01 9.10 11.57
N GLY A 85 -9.07 8.67 10.73
CA GLY A 85 -8.36 7.40 10.84
C GLY A 85 -9.01 6.28 10.03
N ASP A 86 -9.95 6.62 9.16
CA ASP A 86 -10.63 5.68 8.27
C ASP A 86 -9.91 5.56 6.93
N VAL A 87 -10.06 4.40 6.27
CA VAL A 87 -9.43 4.16 4.96
C VAL A 87 -10.07 5.06 3.91
N ILE A 88 -9.24 5.84 3.20
CA ILE A 88 -9.71 6.65 2.06
C ILE A 88 -10.23 5.69 0.99
N THR A 89 -11.52 5.81 0.64
CA THR A 89 -12.16 4.92 -0.35
C THR A 89 -12.22 5.52 -1.74
N ASN A 90 -12.04 6.83 -1.91
CA ASN A 90 -12.01 7.46 -3.22
C ASN A 90 -10.56 7.53 -3.76
N LYS A 91 -10.24 6.75 -4.78
CA LYS A 91 -8.90 6.71 -5.41
C LYS A 91 -8.49 8.00 -6.10
N ASN A 92 -9.45 8.88 -6.42
CA ASN A 92 -9.18 10.18 -7.01
C ASN A 92 -8.87 11.25 -5.95
N GLU A 93 -8.99 10.92 -4.66
CA GLU A 93 -8.66 11.83 -3.59
C GLU A 93 -7.14 12.01 -3.48
N GLU A 94 -6.71 13.26 -3.38
CA GLU A 94 -5.29 13.57 -3.20
C GLU A 94 -4.84 13.16 -1.81
N ILE A 95 -3.76 12.39 -1.76
CA ILE A 95 -3.19 11.94 -0.51
C ILE A 95 -2.35 13.07 0.10
N SER A 96 -2.61 13.37 1.38
CA SER A 96 -1.86 14.36 2.14
C SER A 96 -0.36 14.02 2.17
N LYS A 97 0.51 15.04 2.09
CA LYS A 97 1.99 14.87 2.15
C LYS A 97 2.47 14.20 3.43
N LYS A 98 1.72 14.29 4.52
CA LYS A 98 1.97 13.59 5.78
C LYS A 98 0.67 12.97 6.25
N GLY A 99 0.75 11.79 6.81
CA GLY A 99 -0.44 11.07 7.28
C GLY A 99 -0.11 9.72 7.86
N LYS A 100 -1.11 8.85 7.86
CA LYS A 100 -0.97 7.46 8.30
C LYS A 100 -1.42 6.51 7.21
N ALA A 101 -0.85 5.31 7.22
CA ALA A 101 -1.28 4.25 6.34
C ALA A 101 -1.29 2.91 7.07
N LEU A 102 -2.25 2.08 6.70
CA LEU A 102 -2.29 0.66 7.03
C LEU A 102 -1.47 -0.10 5.98
N MET A 103 -0.61 -0.99 6.45
CA MET A 103 0.38 -1.66 5.60
C MET A 103 0.04 -3.13 5.47
N TRP A 104 0.02 -3.61 4.23
CA TRP A 104 -0.35 -4.98 3.88
C TRP A 104 0.79 -5.70 3.17
N ILE A 105 1.26 -6.79 3.77
CA ILE A 105 2.22 -7.71 3.19
C ILE A 105 1.42 -8.86 2.59
N LEU A 106 1.19 -8.83 1.28
CA LEU A 106 0.34 -9.82 0.62
C LEU A 106 1.07 -11.13 0.29
N ILE A 107 2.40 -11.16 0.39
CA ILE A 107 3.21 -12.36 0.13
C ILE A 107 3.53 -13.04 1.46
N PRO A 108 2.91 -14.19 1.79
CA PRO A 108 3.08 -14.82 3.11
C PRO A 108 4.54 -15.18 3.43
N GLU A 109 5.28 -15.67 2.43
CA GLU A 109 6.69 -16.01 2.60
C GLU A 109 7.54 -14.81 2.99
N SER A 110 7.29 -13.63 2.39
CA SER A 110 7.99 -12.40 2.74
C SER A 110 7.61 -11.94 4.15
N ARG A 111 6.33 -12.07 4.52
CA ARG A 111 5.87 -11.81 5.89
C ARG A 111 6.66 -12.63 6.90
N ASP A 112 6.78 -13.94 6.65
CA ASP A 112 7.40 -14.89 7.56
C ASP A 112 8.91 -14.75 7.65
N LYS A 113 9.59 -14.68 6.49
CA LYS A 113 11.06 -14.74 6.44
C LYS A 113 11.73 -13.40 6.63
N VAL A 114 11.01 -12.28 6.42
CA VAL A 114 11.59 -10.94 6.48
C VAL A 114 10.87 -10.10 7.52
N HIS A 115 9.60 -9.79 7.28
CA HIS A 115 8.95 -8.70 8.01
C HIS A 115 8.71 -9.01 9.48
N ARG A 116 8.35 -10.25 9.84
CA ARG A 116 8.16 -10.67 11.24
C ARG A 116 9.41 -10.48 12.11
N HIS A 117 10.60 -10.52 11.52
CA HIS A 117 11.87 -10.41 12.22
C HIS A 117 12.40 -8.98 12.31
N ARG A 118 11.85 -8.06 11.52
CA ARG A 118 12.38 -6.70 11.36
C ARG A 118 11.39 -5.63 11.79
N ILE A 119 10.11 -5.78 11.46
CA ILE A 119 9.08 -4.81 11.78
C ILE A 119 8.77 -4.84 13.27
N LYS A 120 8.89 -3.67 13.90
CA LYS A 120 8.53 -3.37 15.28
C LYS A 120 8.12 -1.90 15.39
N GLU A 121 7.44 -1.52 16.46
CA GLU A 121 7.11 -0.11 16.68
C GLU A 121 8.38 0.76 16.75
N GLY A 122 8.34 1.93 16.10
CA GLY A 122 9.47 2.82 15.94
C GLY A 122 10.44 2.44 14.82
N GLU A 123 10.27 1.28 14.18
CA GLU A 123 11.08 0.89 13.02
C GLU A 123 10.88 1.88 11.88
N LYS A 124 11.99 2.28 11.25
CA LYS A 124 11.99 3.27 10.16
C LYS A 124 12.23 2.60 8.83
N GLY A 125 11.75 3.24 7.78
CA GLY A 125 12.03 2.81 6.43
C GLY A 125 11.60 3.85 5.41
N TYR A 126 11.53 3.39 4.18
CA TYR A 126 11.18 4.20 3.02
C TYR A 126 10.22 3.43 2.12
N TRP A 127 9.25 4.14 1.55
CA TRP A 127 8.63 3.69 0.32
C TRP A 127 9.55 4.06 -0.84
N VAL A 128 9.78 3.11 -1.75
CA VAL A 128 10.74 3.26 -2.84
C VAL A 128 10.19 2.78 -4.18
N PHE A 129 10.75 3.33 -5.25
CA PHE A 129 10.66 2.81 -6.61
C PHE A 129 12.07 2.46 -7.08
N GLY A 130 12.40 1.17 -7.04
CA GLY A 130 13.79 0.73 -7.23
C GLY A 130 14.70 1.33 -6.13
N SER A 131 15.74 2.07 -6.54
CA SER A 131 16.65 2.75 -5.60
C SER A 131 16.21 4.15 -5.19
N LYS A 132 15.06 4.63 -5.68
CA LYS A 132 14.58 6.00 -5.48
C LYS A 132 13.57 6.06 -4.36
N LYS A 133 13.74 7.04 -3.45
CA LYS A 133 12.87 7.19 -2.26
C LYS A 133 11.66 8.05 -2.61
N LEU A 134 10.47 7.60 -2.22
CA LEU A 134 9.21 8.34 -2.37
C LEU A 134 8.78 8.98 -1.05
N ALA A 135 8.89 8.23 0.04
CA ALA A 135 8.42 8.66 1.35
C ALA A 135 9.28 8.08 2.46
N ARG A 136 9.35 8.83 3.57
CA ARG A 136 9.88 8.36 4.85
C ARG A 136 8.72 7.79 5.67
N VAL A 137 8.93 6.63 6.29
CA VAL A 137 7.91 5.98 7.12
C VAL A 137 8.47 5.56 8.48
N THR A 138 7.58 5.52 9.47
CA THR A 138 7.87 5.00 10.81
C THR A 138 6.70 4.15 11.27
N VAL A 139 6.98 2.93 11.70
CA VAL A 139 5.97 1.99 12.21
C VAL A 139 5.40 2.53 13.52
N THR A 140 4.09 2.74 13.56
CA THR A 140 3.40 3.28 14.74
C THR A 140 2.70 2.20 15.55
N LYS A 141 2.25 1.11 14.93
CA LYS A 141 1.57 -0.01 15.61
C LYS A 141 1.77 -1.33 14.89
N ILE A 142 1.89 -2.42 15.64
CA ILE A 142 1.76 -3.78 15.09
C ILE A 142 0.31 -4.26 15.21
N LEU A 143 -0.23 -4.81 14.13
CA LEU A 143 -1.63 -5.22 14.05
C LEU A 143 -1.73 -6.73 13.79
N GLY A 144 -1.77 -7.10 12.51
CA GLY A 144 -1.96 -8.45 11.99
C GLY A 144 -0.67 -9.20 11.65
N LEU A 145 0.51 -8.56 11.73
CA LEU A 145 1.79 -9.14 11.28
C LEU A 145 2.04 -10.57 11.82
N TYR A 146 1.70 -10.80 13.09
CA TYR A 146 1.88 -12.10 13.77
C TYR A 146 0.60 -12.95 13.85
N LYS A 147 -0.51 -12.45 13.31
CA LYS A 147 -1.85 -13.10 13.36
C LYS A 147 -2.29 -13.63 12.00
N ASN A 148 -1.94 -12.91 10.93
CA ASN A 148 -2.24 -13.27 9.55
C ASN A 148 -1.49 -14.55 9.16
N LYS A 149 -2.10 -15.38 8.32
CA LYS A 149 -1.50 -16.60 7.79
C LYS A 149 -0.73 -16.33 6.50
#